data_AF-A0A0R2A6I3-F1
#
_entry.id   AF-A0A0R2A6I3-F1
#
_cell.length_a   1.000
_cell.length_b   1.000
_cell.length_c   1.000
_cell.angle_alpha   90.00
_cell.angle_beta   90.00
_cell.angle_gamma   90.00
#
_symmetry.space_group_name_H-M   'P 1'
#
loop_
_entity.id
_entity.type
_entity.pdbx_description
1 polymer ?
#
loop_
_entity_poly.entity_id
_entity_poly.type
_entity_poly.pdbx_seq_one_letter_code
_entity_poly.pdbx_strand_id
1 'polypeptide(L)' 'MNYSLFGIQLFLNFIWSIVFFNNLQYWIGVIIIVILDIIVLLCVTNFYKSSKLAAYLLIPYFVWILFATYLSIGVAVLN' A
#
# COMPACT_ATOMS: atom_id res chain seq x y z
N MET A 1 20.18 -0.79 5.81
CA MET A 1 18.78 -1.11 5.49
C MET A 1 17.87 -0.29 6.39
N ASN A 2 17.08 0.65 5.85
CA ASN A 2 16.09 1.36 6.65
C ASN A 2 14.82 0.50 6.76
N TYR A 3 14.77 -0.38 7.76
CA TYR A 3 13.61 -1.23 8.03
C TYR A 3 12.37 -0.41 8.45
N SER A 4 12.56 0.86 8.82
CA SER A 4 11.48 1.76 9.21
C SER A 4 10.42 1.92 8.12
N LEU A 5 10.81 1.99 6.83
CA LEU A 5 9.85 2.08 5.72
C LEU A 5 9.00 0.80 5.59
N PHE A 6 9.62 -0.36 5.85
CA PHE A 6 8.91 -1.63 5.86
C PHE A 6 7.93 -1.74 7.04
N GLY A 7 8.28 -1.20 8.21
CA GLY A 7 7.34 -1.09 9.33
C GLY A 7 6.16 -0.16 9.02
N ILE A 8 6.43 1.00 8.41
CA ILE A 8 5.40 1.98 8.06
C ILE A 8 4.42 1.43 7.01
N GLN A 9 4.91 0.77 5.95
CA GLN A 9 4.01 0.19 4.94
C GLN A 9 3.11 -0.89 5.54
N LEU A 10 3.62 -1.71 6.46
CA LEU A 10 2.83 -2.73 7.13
C LEU A 10 1.74 -2.11 8.02
N PHE A 11 2.10 -1.08 8.78
CA PHE A 11 1.16 -0.36 9.65
C PHE A 11 0.04 0.32 8.86
N LEU A 12 0.38 0.98 7.75
CA LEU A 12 -0.61 1.61 6.86
C LEU A 12 -1.50 0.60 6.17
N ASN A 13 -0.96 -0.54 5.74
CA ASN A 13 -1.75 -1.62 5.15
C ASN A 13 -2.79 -2.15 6.15
N PHE A 14 -2.42 -2.28 7.42
CA PHE A 14 -3.32 -2.71 8.49
C PHE A 14 -4.42 -1.68 8.78
N ILE A 15 -4.05 -0.40 8.91
CA ILE A 15 -5.01 0.69 9.12
C ILE A 15 -5.99 0.80 7.96
N TRP A 16 -5.49 0.70 6.72
CA TRP A 16 -6.33 0.77 5.54
C TRP A 16 -7.49 -0.22 5.60
N SER A 17 -7.20 -1.48 5.93
CA SER A 17 -8.23 -2.53 6.02
C SER A 17 -9.28 -2.21 7.09
N ILE A 18 -8.87 -1.67 8.24
CA ILE A 18 -9.81 -1.27 9.30
C ILE A 18 -10.68 -0.10 8.83
N VAL A 19 -10.09 0.95 8.27
CA VAL A 19 -10.83 2.15 7.87
C VAL A 19 -11.80 1.85 6.72
N PHE A 20 -11.38 1.06 5.75
CA PHE A 20 -12.17 0.74 4.57
C PHE A 20 -13.31 -0.25 4.88
N PHE A 21 -13.04 -1.33 5.62
CA PHE A 21 -14.03 -2.38 5.89
C PHE A 21 -14.83 -2.18 7.18
N ASN A 22 -14.23 -1.66 8.26
CA ASN A 22 -14.91 -1.50 9.55
C ASN A 22 -15.70 -0.20 9.61
N ASN A 23 -15.04 0.92 9.28
CA ASN A 23 -15.66 2.24 9.42
C ASN A 23 -16.50 2.65 8.20
N LEU A 24 -16.50 1.83 7.12
CA LEU A 24 -17.16 2.10 5.83
C LEU A 24 -16.81 3.49 5.25
N GLN A 25 -15.65 4.04 5.63
CA GLN A 25 -15.19 5.35 5.18
C GLN A 25 -14.38 5.18 3.89
N TYR A 26 -15.07 4.92 2.78
CA TYR A 26 -14.44 4.51 1.53
C TYR A 26 -13.45 5.56 0.98
N TRP A 27 -13.81 6.84 0.98
CA TRP A 27 -12.93 7.93 0.52
C TRP A 27 -11.68 8.08 1.39
N ILE A 28 -11.79 7.91 2.71
CA ILE A 28 -10.64 7.93 3.62
C ILE A 28 -9.75 6.73 3.36
N GLY A 29 -10.34 5.55 3.15
CA GLY A 29 -9.61 4.35 2.72
C GLY A 29 -8.85 4.56 1.40
N VAL A 30 -9.45 5.22 0.40
CA VAL A 30 -8.78 5.57 -0.85
C VAL A 30 -7.55 6.46 -0.62
N ILE A 31 -7.66 7.47 0.25
CA ILE A 31 -6.52 8.34 0.58
C ILE A 31 -5.39 7.52 1.23
N ILE A 32 -5.73 6.64 2.17
CA ILE A 32 -4.74 5.81 2.88
C ILE A 32 -4.04 4.84 1.92
N ILE A 33 -4.75 4.19 1.00
CA ILE A 33 -4.12 3.24 0.05
C ILE A 33 -3.25 3.94 -0.98
N VAL A 34 -3.61 5.16 -1.42
CA VAL A 34 -2.74 5.97 -2.29
C VAL A 34 -1.45 6.36 -1.56
N ILE A 35 -1.53 6.70 -0.26
CA ILE A 35 -0.35 6.95 0.57
C ILE A 35 0.48 5.66 0.73
N LEU A 36 -0.17 4.52 0.90
CA LEU A 36 0.49 3.20 0.97
C LEU A 36 1.26 2.90 -0.33
N ASP A 37 0.67 3.14 -1.50
CA ASP A 37 1.31 2.94 -2.81
C ASP A 37 2.64 3.71 -2.89
N ILE A 38 2.65 4.99 -2.49
CA ILE A 38 3.85 5.83 -2.49
C ILE A 38 4.92 5.24 -1.56
N ILE A 39 4.54 4.80 -0.36
CA ILE A 39 5.48 4.28 0.64
C ILE A 39 6.03 2.91 0.20
N VAL A 40 5.23 2.06 -0.43
CA VAL A 40 5.70 0.79 -0.99
C VAL A 40 6.66 1.02 -2.14
N LEU A 41 6.42 2.01 -3.00
CA LEU A 41 7.35 2.38 -4.08
C LEU A 41 8.69 2.89 -3.53
N LEU A 42 8.66 3.73 -2.48
CA LEU A 42 9.88 4.13 -1.75
C LEU A 42 10.59 2.93 -1.09
N CYS A 43 9.83 1.98 -0.57
CA CYS A 43 10.36 0.73 -0.01
C CYS A 43 11.08 -0.09 -1.10
N VAL A 44 10.44 -0.31 -2.25
CA VAL A 44 11.00 -1.03 -3.41
C VAL A 44 12.31 -0.41 -3.88
N THR A 45 12.34 0.91 -4.09
CA THR A 45 13.54 1.63 -4.56
C THR A 45 14.70 1.55 -3.55
N ASN A 46 14.40 1.57 -2.25
CA ASN A 46 15.41 1.41 -1.21
C ASN A 46 15.95 -0.03 -1.13
N PHE A 47 15.07 -1.03 -1.25
CA PHE A 47 15.48 -2.44 -1.32
C PHE A 47 16.26 -2.75 -2.61
N TYR A 48 15.96 -2.10 -3.73
CA TYR A 48 16.66 -2.30 -4.99
C TYR A 48 18.15 -1.98 -4.90
N LYS A 49 18.52 -0.95 -4.12
CA LYS A 49 19.91 -0.57 -3.87
C LYS A 49 20.67 -1.59 -3.00
N SER A 50 19.97 -2.32 -2.14
CA SER A 50 20.60 -3.22 -1.17
C SER A 50 20.55 -4.69 -1.57
N SER A 51 19.45 -5.16 -2.15
CA SER A 51 19.28 -6.52 -2.67
C SER A 51 18.23 -6.53 -3.78
N LYS A 52 18.68 -6.78 -5.01
CA LYS A 52 17.79 -6.88 -6.19
C LYS A 52 16.69 -7.94 -5.98
N LEU A 53 17.01 -9.04 -5.30
CA LEU A 53 16.07 -10.14 -5.06
C LEU A 53 14.92 -9.71 -4.12
N ALA A 54 15.23 -8.95 -3.07
CA ALA A 54 14.21 -8.40 -2.17
C ALA A 54 13.30 -7.40 -2.90
N ALA A 55 13.85 -6.57 -3.79
CA ALA A 55 13.06 -5.65 -4.61
C ALA A 55 12.13 -6.41 -5.57
N TYR A 56 12.61 -7.46 -6.23
CA TYR A 56 11.78 -8.29 -7.12
C TYR A 56 10.59 -8.93 -6.41
N LEU A 57 10.75 -9.33 -5.14
CA LEU A 57 9.64 -9.87 -4.33
C LEU A 57 8.58 -8.82 -3.98
N LEU A 58 8.94 -7.54 -3.93
CA LEU A 58 8.01 -6.45 -3.66
C LEU A 58 7.25 -5.96 -4.90
N ILE A 59 7.74 -6.25 -6.11
CA ILE A 59 7.04 -5.91 -7.37
C ILE A 59 5.63 -6.52 -7.44
N PRO A 60 5.43 -7.84 -7.25
CA PRO A 60 4.07 -8.41 -7.31
C PRO A 60 3.16 -7.84 -6.22
N TYR A 61 3.72 -7.51 -5.05
CA TYR A 61 2.97 -6.81 -3.99
C TYR A 61 2.56 -5.40 -4.42
N PHE A 62 3.45 -4.64 -5.06
CA PHE A 62 3.15 -3.30 -5.58
C PHE A 62 2.03 -3.33 -6.64
N VAL A 63 2.06 -4.32 -7.54
CA VAL A 63 0.97 -4.52 -8.52
C VAL A 63 -0.36 -4.83 -7.84
N TRP A 64 -0.34 -5.65 -6.79
CA TRP A 64 -1.55 -5.99 -6.03
C TRP A 64 -2.17 -4.78 -5.34
N ILE A 65 -1.37 -3.94 -4.68
CA ILE A 65 -1.91 -2.76 -3.98
C ILE A 65 -2.48 -1.72 -4.96
N LEU A 66 -1.89 -1.57 -6.16
CA LEU A 66 -2.47 -0.72 -7.22
C LEU A 66 -3.84 -1.22 -7.67
N PHE A 67 -4.01 -2.54 -7.79
CA PHE A 67 -5.32 -3.14 -8.06
C PHE A 67 -6.31 -2.90 -6.92
N ALA A 68 -5.85 -3.01 -5.67
CA ALA A 68 -6.67 -2.68 -4.50
C ALA A 68 -7.05 -1.19 -4.46
N THR A 69 -6.18 -0.26 -4.90
CA THR A 69 -6.49 1.17 -5.05
C THR A 69 -7.60 1.36 -6.07
N TYR A 70 -7.51 0.73 -7.24
CA TYR A 70 -8.56 0.74 -8.25
C TYR A 70 -9.90 0.24 -7.69
N LEU A 71 -9.89 -0.91 -7.00
CA LEU A 71 -11.10 -1.47 -6.39
C LEU A 71 -11.68 -0.53 -5.32
N SER A 72 -10.83 0.05 -4.47
CA SER A 72 -11.23 0.98 -3.41
C SER A 72 -11.94 2.20 -3.96
N ILE A 73 -11.41 2.77 -5.06
CA ILE A 73 -12.03 3.89 -5.76
C ILE A 73 -13.39 3.46 -6.35
N GLY A 74 -13.44 2.29 -7.00
CA GLY A 74 -14.70 1.76 -7.54
C GLY A 74 -15.79 1.62 -6.48
N VAL A 75 -15.44 1.08 -5.30
CA VAL A 75 -16.36 0.95 -4.16
C VAL A 75 -16.78 2.32 -3.62
N ALA A 76 -15.86 3.28 -3.51
CA ALA A 76 -16.13 4.63 -3.01
C ALA A 76 -17.02 5.47 -3.95
N VAL A 77 -17.01 5.19 -5.25
CA VAL A 77 -17.84 5.87 -6.25
C VAL A 77 -19.23 5.23 -6.37
N LEU A 78 -19.34 3.92 -6.15
CA LEU A 78 -20.58 3.15 -6.33
C LEU A 78 -21.44 3.02 -5.07
N ASN A 79 -20.95 3.45 -3.90
CA ASN A 79 -21.69 3.52 -2.63
C ASN A 79 -21.80 4.96 -2.15
#